data_AF-A0AAF1KS19-F1
#
_entry.id   AF-A0AAF1KS19-F1
#
_cell.length_a   1.000
_cell.length_b   1.000
_cell.length_c   1.000
_cell.angle_alpha   90.00
_cell.angle_beta   90.00
_cell.angle_gamma   90.00
#
_symmetry.space_group_name_H-M   'P 1'
#
loop_
_entity.id
_entity.type
_entity.pdbx_description
1 polymer ?
#
loop_
_entity_poly.entity_id
_entity_poly.type
_entity_poly.pdbx_seq_one_letter_code
_entity_poly.pdbx_strand_id
1 'polypeptide(L)'
;MHTAKTPNCQQPLGRIIASRLFAAGARERLLEALEYLANGEVIAGKHAVEDAIDCIENGGRDDNAQAAGLAEMPPVYEIDAALHQRRRSFLASHAKRAGWLAQWSGETFLVADDATTITVHPSDVWTSSTGMPDMEVSGIGLTSLHAHLSGRDLASTVAGLADWIAKKSAMEGAR
;
A
#
# COMPACT_ATOMS: atom_id res chain seq x y z
N MET A 1 4.36 -39.08 4.86
CA MET A 1 4.47 -38.22 3.67
C MET A 1 3.40 -37.14 3.76
N HIS A 2 3.76 -35.97 4.31
CA HIS A 2 2.91 -34.79 4.30
C HIS A 2 3.49 -33.81 3.29
N THR A 3 2.76 -33.60 2.20
CA THR A 3 3.05 -32.54 1.23
C THR A 3 2.66 -31.22 1.87
N ALA A 4 3.63 -30.49 2.40
CA ALA A 4 3.45 -29.11 2.81
C ALA A 4 3.10 -28.28 1.56
N LYS A 5 1.84 -27.82 1.50
CA LYS A 5 1.45 -26.78 0.54
C LYS A 5 2.21 -25.51 0.94
N THR A 6 3.12 -25.05 0.09
CA THR A 6 3.68 -23.70 0.19
C THR A 6 2.54 -22.70 0.07
N PRO A 7 2.23 -21.90 1.10
CA PRO A 7 1.27 -20.83 0.96
C PRO A 7 1.86 -19.79 0.01
N ASN A 8 1.14 -19.57 -1.08
CA ASN A 8 1.46 -18.64 -2.14
C ASN A 8 1.47 -17.22 -1.54
N CYS A 9 2.61 -16.53 -1.63
CA CYS A 9 2.77 -15.15 -1.20
C CYS A 9 2.01 -14.24 -2.20
N GLN A 10 0.69 -14.21 -2.10
CA GLN A 10 -0.17 -13.47 -3.02
C GLN A 10 -0.06 -11.96 -2.77
N GLN A 11 0.58 -11.26 -3.71
CA GLN A 11 0.37 -9.83 -3.99
C GLN A 11 -0.93 -9.65 -4.83
N PRO A 12 -1.57 -8.45 -4.92
CA PRO A 12 -1.03 -7.10 -4.65
C PRO A 12 -1.94 -6.15 -3.85
N LEU A 13 -1.39 -5.46 -2.84
CA LEU A 13 -1.96 -4.25 -2.25
C LEU A 13 -0.84 -3.19 -2.15
N GLY A 14 -1.12 -1.97 -2.66
CA GLY A 14 -0.12 -0.96 -3.09
C GLY A 14 1.10 -0.75 -2.19
N ARG A 15 2.28 -0.70 -2.82
CA ARG A 15 3.59 -1.14 -2.30
C ARG A 15 4.25 -0.37 -1.13
N ILE A 16 3.69 0.72 -0.60
CA ILE A 16 4.05 1.19 0.77
C ILE A 16 3.54 0.20 1.83
N ILE A 17 2.53 -0.59 1.45
CA ILE A 17 1.99 -1.73 2.17
C ILE A 17 2.86 -2.96 1.95
N ALA A 18 3.51 -3.10 0.79
CA ALA A 18 4.36 -4.24 0.51
C ALA A 18 5.55 -4.28 1.47
N SER A 19 6.28 -3.17 1.72
CA SER A 19 7.38 -3.18 2.70
C SER A 19 6.92 -3.50 4.12
N ARG A 20 5.72 -3.04 4.52
CA ARG A 20 5.12 -3.38 5.83
C ARG A 20 4.56 -4.80 5.90
N LEU A 21 4.01 -5.34 4.82
CA LEU A 21 3.57 -6.72 4.71
C LEU A 21 4.76 -7.68 4.63
N PHE A 22 5.87 -7.29 4.00
CA PHE A 22 7.12 -8.05 4.02
C PHE A 22 7.69 -8.08 5.44
N ALA A 23 7.66 -6.95 6.16
CA ALA A 23 8.02 -6.92 7.57
C ALA A 23 7.07 -7.76 8.44
N ALA A 24 5.77 -7.76 8.15
CA ALA A 24 4.79 -8.61 8.84
C ALA A 24 5.02 -10.11 8.56
N GLY A 25 5.24 -10.48 7.30
CA GLY A 25 5.54 -11.85 6.90
C GLY A 25 6.88 -12.34 7.46
N ALA A 26 7.92 -11.51 7.41
CA ALA A 26 9.20 -11.82 8.06
C ALA A 26 9.05 -11.98 9.58
N ARG A 27 8.22 -11.15 10.23
CA ARG A 27 7.90 -11.28 11.65
C ARG A 27 7.19 -12.60 11.94
N GLU A 28 6.20 -12.99 11.15
CA GLU A 28 5.51 -14.28 11.30
C GLU A 28 6.49 -15.46 11.20
N ARG A 29 7.38 -15.43 10.21
CA ARG A 29 8.44 -16.45 10.06
C ARG A 29 9.40 -16.50 11.24
N LEU A 30 9.74 -15.35 11.82
CA LEU A 30 10.55 -15.30 13.03
C LEU A 30 9.80 -15.85 14.26
N LEU A 31 8.49 -15.63 14.37
CA LEU A 31 7.67 -16.22 15.43
C LEU A 31 7.56 -17.74 15.29
N GLU A 32 7.35 -18.23 14.07
CA GLU A 32 7.36 -19.65 13.73
C GLU A 32 8.73 -20.29 14.05
N ALA A 33 9.83 -19.61 13.71
CA ALA A 33 11.17 -20.04 14.06
C ALA A 33 11.36 -20.17 15.59
N LEU A 34 10.86 -19.20 16.37
CA LEU A 34 10.94 -19.26 17.83
C LEU A 34 10.18 -20.46 18.39
N GLU A 35 9.01 -20.77 17.84
CA GLU A 35 8.23 -21.95 18.22
C GLU A 35 8.98 -23.25 17.93
N TYR A 36 9.54 -23.39 16.72
CA TYR A 36 10.34 -24.56 16.36
C TYR A 36 11.56 -24.74 17.27
N LEU A 37 12.27 -23.66 17.57
CA LEU A 37 13.45 -23.70 18.44
C LEU A 37 13.08 -24.05 19.89
N ALA A 38 11.96 -23.54 20.40
CA ALA A 38 11.45 -23.88 21.73
C ALA A 38 11.11 -25.37 21.87
N ASN A 39 10.68 -26.01 20.78
CA ASN A 39 10.35 -27.44 20.72
C ASN A 39 11.55 -28.35 20.39
N GLY A 40 12.76 -27.79 20.25
CA GLY A 40 13.97 -28.53 19.89
C GLY A 40 14.06 -28.90 18.39
N GLU A 41 13.20 -28.35 17.56
CA GLU A 41 13.14 -28.58 16.11
C GLU A 41 14.10 -27.64 15.36
N VAL A 42 15.40 -27.79 15.64
CA VAL A 42 16.45 -26.83 15.21
C VAL A 42 16.49 -26.63 13.69
N ILE A 43 16.27 -27.69 12.89
CA ILE A 43 16.30 -27.59 11.42
C ILE A 43 15.10 -26.80 10.90
N ALA A 44 13.90 -27.04 11.43
CA ALA A 44 12.70 -26.30 11.03
C ALA A 44 12.82 -24.82 11.42
N GLY A 45 13.32 -24.54 12.63
CA GLY A 45 13.60 -23.19 13.10
C GLY A 45 14.60 -22.45 12.21
N LYS A 46 15.68 -23.11 11.78
CA LYS A 46 16.65 -22.55 10.83
C LYS A 46 15.98 -22.17 9.51
N HIS A 47 15.19 -23.07 8.90
CA HIS A 47 14.53 -22.77 7.63
C HIS A 47 13.56 -21.59 7.75
N ALA A 48 12.80 -21.49 8.84
CA ALA A 48 11.91 -20.36 9.08
C ALA A 48 12.69 -19.02 9.19
N VAL A 49 13.88 -19.02 9.78
CA VAL A 49 14.76 -17.83 9.78
C VAL A 49 15.26 -17.50 8.37
N GLU A 50 15.68 -18.49 7.60
CA GLU A 50 16.13 -18.30 6.20
C GLU A 50 15.00 -17.71 5.33
N ASP A 51 13.77 -18.23 5.47
CA ASP A 51 12.59 -17.69 4.79
C ASP A 51 12.31 -16.23 5.20
N ALA A 52 12.49 -15.88 6.48
CA ALA A 52 12.33 -14.51 6.95
C ALA A 52 13.37 -13.55 6.31
N ILE A 53 14.62 -14.00 6.18
CA ILE A 53 15.69 -13.25 5.53
C ILE A 53 15.34 -13.01 4.05
N ASP A 54 14.92 -14.06 3.34
CA ASP A 54 14.51 -13.96 1.94
C ASP A 54 13.35 -12.97 1.76
N CYS A 55 12.36 -12.96 2.67
CA CYS A 55 11.29 -11.97 2.67
C CYS A 55 11.80 -10.54 2.80
N ILE A 56 12.75 -10.28 3.70
CA ILE A 56 13.33 -8.95 3.93
C ILE A 56 14.16 -8.52 2.71
N GLU A 57 15.02 -9.40 2.18
CA GLU A 57 15.87 -9.07 1.04
C GLU A 57 15.07 -8.81 -0.24
N ASN A 58 14.07 -9.65 -0.51
CA ASN A 58 13.17 -9.43 -1.64
C ASN A 58 12.41 -8.10 -1.49
N GLY A 59 11.92 -7.79 -0.29
CA GLY A 59 11.30 -6.50 0.01
C GLY A 59 12.24 -5.32 -0.25
N GLY A 60 13.50 -5.41 0.19
CA GLY A 60 14.51 -4.37 -0.07
C GLY A 60 14.85 -4.20 -1.55
N ARG A 61 14.91 -5.29 -2.33
CA ARG A 61 15.10 -5.23 -3.79
C ARG A 61 13.92 -4.55 -4.48
N ASP A 62 12.69 -4.84 -4.06
CA ASP A 62 11.48 -4.21 -4.59
C ASP A 62 11.39 -2.72 -4.25
N ASP A 63 11.80 -2.31 -3.04
CA ASP A 63 11.85 -0.91 -2.63
C ASP A 63 12.88 -0.13 -3.46
N ASN A 64 14.07 -0.70 -3.68
CA ASN A 64 15.10 -0.10 -4.53
C ASN A 64 14.66 0.04 -5.99
N ALA A 65 13.99 -0.98 -6.55
CA ALA A 65 13.48 -0.92 -7.91
C ALA A 65 12.42 0.18 -8.08
N GLN A 66 11.57 0.41 -7.07
CA GLN A 66 10.62 1.51 -7.08
C GLN A 66 11.28 2.88 -6.97
N ALA A 67 12.26 3.04 -6.07
CA ALA A 67 13.01 4.28 -5.95
C ALA A 67 13.69 4.64 -7.28
N ALA A 68 14.30 3.65 -7.95
CA ALA A 68 14.86 3.82 -9.29
C ALA A 68 13.79 4.19 -10.33
N GLY A 69 12.62 3.55 -10.30
CA GLY A 69 11.51 3.86 -11.21
C GLY A 69 10.94 5.26 -11.03
N LEU A 70 10.96 5.80 -9.80
CA LEU A 70 10.49 7.15 -9.50
C LEU A 70 11.51 8.24 -9.82
N ALA A 71 12.80 7.89 -9.97
CA ALA A 71 13.87 8.87 -10.19
C ALA A 71 13.70 9.69 -11.48
N GLU A 72 13.06 9.12 -12.49
CA GLU A 72 12.80 9.75 -13.79
C GLU A 72 11.40 10.37 -13.90
N MET A 73 10.63 10.35 -12.80
CA MET A 73 9.24 10.84 -12.77
C MET A 73 9.14 12.22 -12.11
N PRO A 74 8.05 12.97 -12.36
CA PRO A 74 7.79 14.19 -11.60
C PRO A 74 7.75 13.90 -10.09
N PRO A 75 8.18 14.87 -9.25
CA PRO A 75 8.18 14.66 -7.81
C PRO A 75 6.77 14.35 -7.29
N VAL A 76 6.65 13.27 -6.52
CA VAL A 76 5.34 12.79 -6.00
C VAL A 76 4.61 13.87 -5.21
N TYR A 77 5.33 14.74 -4.50
CA TYR A 77 4.72 15.84 -3.73
C TYR A 77 3.96 16.84 -4.61
N GLU A 78 4.37 17.04 -5.87
CA GLU A 78 3.66 17.95 -6.80
C GLU A 78 2.35 17.34 -7.25
N ILE A 79 2.35 16.03 -7.46
CA ILE A 79 1.15 15.26 -7.78
C ILE A 79 0.18 15.29 -6.61
N ASP A 80 0.67 15.04 -5.40
CA ASP A 80 -0.13 15.10 -4.18
C ASP A 80 -0.69 16.49 -3.94
N ALA A 81 0.08 17.57 -4.16
CA ALA A 81 -0.43 18.93 -4.05
C ALA A 81 -1.58 19.20 -5.04
N ALA A 82 -1.45 18.74 -6.29
CA ALA A 82 -2.50 18.87 -7.29
C ALA A 82 -3.75 18.04 -6.95
N LEU A 83 -3.58 16.83 -6.42
CA LEU A 83 -4.69 16.00 -5.93
C LEU A 83 -5.35 16.63 -4.70
N HIS A 84 -4.57 17.20 -3.78
CA HIS A 84 -5.05 17.82 -2.55
C HIS A 84 -6.04 18.95 -2.83
N GLN A 85 -5.72 19.81 -3.80
CA GLN A 85 -6.63 20.88 -4.26
C GLN A 85 -8.00 20.37 -4.74
N ARG A 86 -8.08 19.07 -5.08
CA ARG A 86 -9.28 18.40 -5.60
C ARG A 86 -9.73 17.23 -4.74
N ARG A 87 -9.18 17.12 -3.53
CA ARG A 87 -9.33 15.98 -2.62
C ARG A 87 -10.76 15.50 -2.49
N ARG A 88 -11.70 16.40 -2.21
CA ARG A 88 -13.12 16.07 -2.07
C ARG A 88 -13.68 15.38 -3.32
N SER A 89 -13.45 15.95 -4.49
CA SER A 89 -13.93 15.39 -5.76
C SER A 89 -13.24 14.07 -6.12
N PHE A 90 -11.95 13.96 -5.81
CA PHE A 90 -11.14 12.76 -6.04
C PHE A 90 -11.66 11.58 -5.20
N LEU A 91 -11.81 11.78 -3.89
CA LEU A 91 -12.28 10.75 -2.95
C LEU A 91 -13.74 10.38 -3.21
N ALA A 92 -14.62 11.35 -3.49
CA ALA A 92 -16.01 11.08 -3.85
C ALA A 92 -16.13 10.26 -5.14
N SER A 93 -15.27 10.53 -6.13
CA SER A 93 -15.23 9.75 -7.39
C SER A 93 -14.80 8.31 -7.15
N HIS A 94 -13.83 8.09 -6.25
CA HIS A 94 -13.43 6.74 -5.85
C HIS A 94 -14.54 5.99 -5.12
N ALA A 95 -15.14 6.60 -4.10
CA ALA A 95 -16.26 6.02 -3.37
C ALA A 95 -17.40 5.62 -4.31
N LYS A 96 -17.77 6.52 -5.24
CA LYS A 96 -18.81 6.23 -6.22
C LYS A 96 -18.47 5.04 -7.11
N ARG A 97 -17.23 4.92 -7.61
CA ARG A 97 -16.81 3.80 -8.46
C ARG A 97 -16.78 2.47 -7.71
N ALA A 98 -16.38 2.52 -6.44
CA ALA A 98 -16.29 1.33 -5.60
C ALA A 98 -17.62 0.95 -4.93
N GLY A 99 -18.66 1.79 -5.05
CA GLY A 99 -19.95 1.57 -4.40
C GLY A 99 -19.92 1.79 -2.88
N TRP A 100 -18.92 2.51 -2.36
CA TRP A 100 -18.75 2.73 -0.93
C TRP A 100 -19.76 3.74 -0.37
N LEU A 101 -20.22 3.47 0.84
CA LEU A 101 -20.94 4.43 1.68
C LEU A 101 -19.93 5.35 2.37
N ALA A 102 -19.53 6.40 1.67
CA ALA A 102 -18.59 7.38 2.18
C ALA A 102 -19.30 8.53 2.90
N GLN A 103 -18.70 8.99 4.00
CA GLN A 103 -19.16 10.14 4.77
C GLN A 103 -18.00 11.13 5.00
N TRP A 104 -18.37 12.39 5.24
CA TRP A 104 -17.44 13.44 5.63
C TRP A 104 -17.72 13.87 7.06
N SER A 105 -16.70 13.87 7.91
CA SER A 105 -16.72 14.46 9.25
C SER A 105 -15.77 15.66 9.25
N GLY A 106 -16.34 16.85 9.01
CA GLY A 106 -15.56 18.05 8.71
C GLY A 106 -14.73 17.86 7.43
N GLU A 107 -13.41 17.99 7.55
CA GLU A 107 -12.46 17.71 6.46
C GLU A 107 -11.96 16.25 6.46
N THR A 108 -12.39 15.40 7.39
CA THR A 108 -12.01 13.98 7.38
C THR A 108 -12.97 13.18 6.52
N PHE A 109 -12.43 12.38 5.60
CA PHE A 109 -13.19 11.46 4.77
C PHE A 109 -13.17 10.08 5.42
N LEU A 110 -14.34 9.43 5.50
CA LEU A 110 -14.51 8.15 6.17
C LEU A 110 -15.29 7.20 5.27
N VAL A 111 -14.82 5.97 5.18
CA VAL A 111 -15.56 4.81 4.67
C VAL A 111 -15.56 3.79 5.79
N ALA A 112 -16.73 3.25 6.09
CA ALA A 112 -16.87 2.12 6.99
C ALA A 112 -17.98 1.22 6.42
N ASP A 113 -17.57 0.06 5.91
CA ASP A 113 -18.44 -1.05 5.58
C ASP A 113 -17.98 -2.32 6.33
N ASP A 114 -18.70 -3.43 6.16
CA ASP A 114 -18.45 -4.67 6.90
C ASP A 114 -17.05 -5.27 6.65
N ALA A 115 -16.39 -4.90 5.55
CA ALA A 115 -15.09 -5.45 5.14
C ALA A 115 -13.96 -4.40 5.14
N THR A 116 -14.30 -3.12 5.02
CA THR A 116 -13.37 -2.06 4.67
C THR A 116 -13.61 -0.82 5.54
N THR A 117 -12.57 -0.39 6.25
CA THR A 117 -12.52 0.94 6.84
C THR A 117 -11.48 1.77 6.11
N ILE A 118 -11.80 3.01 5.75
CA ILE A 118 -10.83 3.97 5.20
C ILE A 118 -11.04 5.30 5.93
N THR A 119 -9.97 5.86 6.47
CA THR A 119 -9.96 7.22 6.99
C THR A 119 -8.93 8.02 6.22
N VAL A 120 -9.31 9.22 5.74
CA VAL A 120 -8.36 10.17 5.13
C VAL A 120 -8.47 11.49 5.87
N HIS A 121 -7.39 11.88 6.53
CA HIS A 121 -7.29 13.13 7.29
C HIS A 121 -7.09 14.34 6.37
N PRO A 122 -7.29 15.57 6.90
CA PRO A 122 -7.11 16.80 6.12
C PRO A 122 -5.69 16.99 5.58
N SER A 123 -4.69 16.39 6.22
CA SER A 123 -3.28 16.39 5.79
C SER A 123 -2.94 15.29 4.78
N ASP A 124 -3.94 14.60 4.21
CA ASP A 124 -3.79 13.44 3.32
C ASP A 124 -3.03 12.25 3.90
N VAL A 125 -2.89 12.21 5.23
CA VAL A 125 -2.60 10.98 5.96
C VAL A 125 -3.84 10.11 5.92
N TRP A 126 -3.67 8.83 5.62
CA TRP A 126 -4.78 7.90 5.52
C TRP A 126 -4.50 6.58 6.21
N THR A 127 -5.57 5.93 6.66
CA THR A 127 -5.57 4.55 7.13
C THR A 127 -6.61 3.74 6.34
N SER A 128 -6.32 2.45 6.15
CA SER A 128 -7.25 1.50 5.54
C SER A 128 -7.16 0.16 6.25
N SER A 129 -8.29 -0.53 6.44
CA SER A 129 -8.23 -1.95 6.80
C SER A 129 -7.64 -2.76 5.65
N THR A 130 -7.00 -3.88 6.00
CA THR A 130 -6.43 -4.84 5.04
C THR A 130 -7.41 -5.93 4.63
N GLY A 131 -8.66 -5.88 5.12
CA GLY A 131 -9.62 -6.99 5.05
C GLY A 131 -9.30 -8.13 6.03
N MET A 132 -8.18 -8.07 6.76
CA MET A 132 -7.87 -8.95 7.89
C MET A 132 -8.23 -8.25 9.21
N PRO A 133 -8.78 -8.98 10.20
CA PRO A 133 -9.00 -8.45 11.54
C PRO A 133 -7.69 -7.88 12.12
N ASP A 134 -7.78 -6.72 12.77
CA ASP A 134 -6.69 -6.07 13.52
C ASP A 134 -5.45 -5.62 12.73
N MET A 135 -5.49 -5.64 11.39
CA MET A 135 -4.42 -5.11 10.54
C MET A 135 -4.86 -3.89 9.76
N GLU A 136 -4.39 -2.73 10.21
CA GLU A 136 -4.52 -1.46 9.50
C GLU A 136 -3.24 -1.13 8.72
N VAL A 137 -3.45 -0.62 7.52
CA VAL A 137 -2.43 0.05 6.74
C VAL A 137 -2.57 1.54 6.98
N SER A 138 -1.43 2.24 7.01
CA SER A 138 -1.41 3.70 6.96
C SER A 138 -0.46 4.21 5.89
N GLY A 139 -0.81 5.31 5.23
CA GLY A 139 0.02 5.97 4.23
C GLY A 139 -0.11 7.49 4.27
N ILE A 140 0.66 8.16 3.41
CA ILE A 140 0.69 9.61 3.27
C ILE A 140 0.54 9.98 1.80
N GLY A 141 -0.31 10.97 1.51
CA GLY A 141 -0.54 11.47 0.16
C GLY A 141 -1.64 10.71 -0.57
N LEU A 142 -2.39 11.42 -1.41
CA LEU A 142 -3.49 10.85 -2.18
C LEU A 142 -3.00 9.97 -3.33
N THR A 143 -1.77 10.16 -3.78
CA THR A 143 -1.11 9.31 -4.78
C THR A 143 -0.89 7.91 -4.23
N SER A 144 -0.39 7.79 -2.99
CA SER A 144 -0.18 6.49 -2.35
C SER A 144 -1.49 5.79 -2.02
N LEU A 145 -2.52 6.55 -1.59
CA LEU A 145 -3.87 6.03 -1.44
C LEU A 145 -4.41 5.52 -2.78
N HIS A 146 -4.21 6.28 -3.87
CA HIS A 146 -4.67 5.85 -5.19
C HIS A 146 -4.03 4.54 -5.63
N ALA A 147 -2.71 4.41 -5.42
CA ALA A 147 -1.96 3.20 -5.72
C ALA A 147 -2.51 2.03 -4.90
N HIS A 148 -2.73 2.22 -3.60
CA HIS A 148 -3.31 1.23 -2.70
C HIS A 148 -4.68 0.75 -3.18
N LEU A 149 -5.64 1.67 -3.34
CA LEU A 149 -7.01 1.34 -3.72
C LEU A 149 -7.12 0.76 -5.13
N SER A 150 -6.16 1.04 -6.01
CA SER A 150 -6.14 0.49 -7.37
C SER A 150 -5.35 -0.82 -7.49
N GLY A 151 -4.72 -1.31 -6.41
CA GLY A 151 -3.81 -2.46 -6.47
C GLY A 151 -2.60 -2.24 -7.40
N ARG A 152 -2.17 -0.98 -7.60
CA ARG A 152 -1.05 -0.61 -8.47
C ARG A 152 0.18 -0.26 -7.65
N ASP A 153 1.36 -0.39 -8.26
CA ASP A 153 2.59 0.14 -7.69
C ASP A 153 2.64 1.68 -7.80
N LEU A 154 3.49 2.29 -6.98
CA LEU A 154 3.56 3.74 -6.89
C LEU A 154 4.09 4.37 -8.19
N ALA A 155 5.10 3.77 -8.83
CA ALA A 155 5.67 4.30 -10.07
C ALA A 155 4.66 4.29 -11.22
N SER A 156 3.95 3.18 -11.43
CA SER A 156 2.87 3.09 -12.41
C SER A 156 1.73 4.08 -12.12
N THR A 157 1.44 4.32 -10.84
CA THR A 157 0.42 5.28 -10.42
C THR A 157 0.87 6.72 -10.71
N VAL A 158 2.10 7.06 -10.38
CA VAL A 158 2.73 8.36 -10.65
C VAL A 158 2.77 8.63 -12.15
N ALA A 159 3.22 7.67 -12.96
CA ALA A 159 3.23 7.79 -14.41
C ALA A 159 1.82 8.09 -14.98
N GLY A 160 0.80 7.35 -14.53
CA GLY A 160 -0.58 7.57 -14.96
C GLY A 160 -1.17 8.91 -14.53
N LEU A 161 -0.78 9.43 -13.36
CA LEU A 161 -1.24 10.73 -12.83
C LEU A 161 -0.46 11.91 -13.42
N ALA A 162 0.82 11.72 -13.75
CA ALA A 162 1.67 12.74 -14.36
C ALA A 162 1.08 13.22 -15.70
N ASP A 163 0.64 12.29 -16.54
CA ASP A 163 -0.05 12.61 -17.80
C ASP A 163 -1.32 13.44 -17.59
N TRP A 164 -2.07 13.12 -16.53
CA TRP A 164 -3.30 13.85 -16.19
C TRP A 164 -2.99 15.29 -15.76
N ILE A 165 -1.94 15.48 -14.95
CA ILE A 165 -1.50 16.81 -14.52
C ILE A 165 -0.99 17.62 -15.71
N ALA A 166 -0.12 17.04 -16.54
CA ALA A 166 0.44 17.71 -17.71
C ALA A 166 -0.65 18.20 -18.68
N LYS A 167 -1.63 17.35 -19.01
CA LYS A 167 -2.76 17.72 -19.86
C LYS A 167 -3.60 18.85 -19.26
N LYS A 168 -3.79 18.83 -17.95
CA LYS A 168 -4.59 19.84 -17.26
C LYS A 168 -3.88 21.19 -17.19
N SER A 169 -2.59 21.22 -16.87
CA SER A 169 -1.80 22.45 -16.87
C SER A 169 -1.79 23.12 -18.25
N ALA A 170 -1.72 22.32 -19.33
CA ALA A 170 -1.83 22.82 -20.69
C ALA A 170 -3.20 23.45 -21.02
N MET A 171 -4.29 22.93 -20.45
CA MET A 171 -5.64 23.49 -20.64
C MET A 171 -5.88 24.78 -19.82
N GLU A 172 -5.26 24.91 -18.65
CA GLU A 172 -5.40 26.09 -17.79
C GLU A 172 -4.54 27.26 -18.28
N GLY A 173 -3.37 27.00 -18.92
CA GLY A 173 -2.52 28.03 -19.51
C GLY A 173 -2.97 28.54 -20.90
N ALA A 174 -3.99 27.93 -21.51
CA ALA A 174 -4.55 28.33 -22.80
C ALA A 174 -5.78 29.26 -22.67
N ARG A 175 -6.13 29.67 -21.45
CA ARG A 175 -7.24 30.58 -21.13
C ARG A 175 -6.71 31.92 -20.66
#